data_AF-A0A3A5ZUT8-F1
#
_entry.id   AF-A0A3A5ZUT8-F1
#
_cell.length_a   1.000
_cell.length_b   1.000
_cell.length_c   1.000
_cell.angle_alpha   90.00
_cell.angle_beta   90.00
_cell.angle_gamma   90.00
#
_symmetry.space_group_name_H-M   'P 1'
#
loop_
_entity.id
_entity.type
_entity.pdbx_description
1 polymer ?
#
loop_
_entity_poly.entity_id
_entity_poly.type
_entity_poly.pdbx_seq_one_letter_code
_entity_poly.pdbx_strand_id
1 'polypeptide(L)'
;MNKLYMGVAALALCLGFTACSDDEDGPSYSTATVQNTELKTILAQKGYQFNADGNLLLDELANNTTTLDLSGTNISTDALAELSILPNLTEVDLSDNGYGPAFDFAKLPEQITGIDLTGNEIYDYDNLVSVVVEENGDETVTNLHEITKLYLPETAKENIEDLVRFYRQNKEAITAGTIDMKMTDVDGNLQTYTTLRDVPDANLLVRLKTDFSDLFNGDQIDLNKRLGLDQKTKELLVSPSDNVSNFEGIQYLIGSLSWEGSKFGLYAAEVENVASMPNVKVGKSITQIILQNVEVEAIDLSNATNLVNVWIQNIPGLQKLDLSYSTIWGQRDKETESNETYGSNLMVLGCPALKEIKLPEKDELKVNTIDIESLNALETFDMSNVKMLSNIAIGNLNNDFNLVYPELTIFYNEDGRAGTTFACSESTFYRESTQAFLKANYTDIDSSDKVRRLGYSSSLMYDEGCRWRTLLKNQ
;
A
#
# COMPACT_ATOMS: atom_id res chain seq x y z
N MET A 1 39.57 44.40 29.06
CA MET A 1 38.80 45.33 28.20
C MET A 1 37.41 44.73 28.04
N ASN A 2 36.38 45.49 28.47
CA ASN A 2 34.97 45.54 28.02
C ASN A 2 34.24 44.23 27.63
N LYS A 3 33.04 43.86 28.12
CA LYS A 3 31.96 44.38 29.00
C LYS A 3 31.10 43.15 29.39
N LEU A 4 30.70 42.86 30.63
CA LEU A 4 29.53 43.38 31.40
C LEU A 4 28.21 43.26 30.59
N TYR A 5 27.11 42.60 30.99
CA TYR A 5 26.52 42.37 32.31
C TYR A 5 25.63 41.11 32.35
N MET A 6 25.72 40.40 33.47
CA MET A 6 24.76 39.43 33.99
C MET A 6 23.94 40.18 35.05
N GLY A 7 22.61 40.20 34.92
CA GLY A 7 21.73 40.98 35.78
C GLY A 7 20.36 40.33 35.92
N VAL A 8 20.26 39.39 36.85
CA VAL A 8 19.00 38.89 37.38
C VAL A 8 18.47 39.96 38.35
N ALA A 9 17.38 40.63 37.99
CA ALA A 9 16.65 41.50 38.89
C ALA A 9 15.38 40.78 39.36
N ALA A 10 15.43 40.26 40.58
CA ALA A 10 14.23 39.89 41.32
C ALA A 10 13.56 41.17 41.80
N LEU A 11 12.36 41.48 41.28
CA LEU A 11 11.50 42.53 41.80
C LEU A 11 10.27 41.88 42.42
N ALA A 12 10.34 41.63 43.73
CA ALA A 12 9.19 41.28 44.55
C ALA A 12 8.34 42.53 44.77
N LEU A 13 7.18 42.60 44.10
CA LEU A 13 6.12 43.55 44.41
C LEU A 13 5.04 42.81 45.20
N CYS A 14 5.22 42.79 46.52
CA CYS A 14 4.12 42.56 47.46
C CYS A 14 3.16 43.75 47.37
N LEU A 15 1.96 43.53 46.85
CA LEU A 15 0.82 44.43 47.03
C LEU A 15 -0.28 43.66 47.77
N GLY A 16 -0.72 44.27 48.86
CA GLY A 16 -1.51 43.65 49.91
C GLY A 16 -2.97 43.44 49.54
N PHE A 17 -3.53 42.41 50.17
CA PHE A 17 -4.96 42.15 50.23
C PHE A 17 -5.69 43.31 50.94
N THR A 18 -6.50 44.03 50.18
CA THR A 18 -7.66 44.75 50.70
C THR A 18 -8.90 44.07 50.16
N ALA A 19 -9.62 43.37 51.04
CA ALA A 19 -10.94 42.83 50.76
C ALA A 19 -11.92 43.98 50.50
N CYS A 20 -12.45 44.04 49.28
CA CYS A 20 -13.57 44.89 48.88
C CYS A 20 -14.39 44.15 47.80
N SER A 21 -15.67 43.94 48.13
CA SER A 21 -16.81 43.48 47.32
C SER A 21 -16.75 42.10 46.64
N ASP A 22 -17.64 41.23 47.12
CA ASP A 22 -18.11 39.98 46.51
C ASP A 22 -18.77 40.23 45.14
N ASP A 23 -17.99 40.43 44.08
CA ASP A 23 -18.40 40.35 42.66
C ASP A 23 -17.14 40.20 41.76
N GLU A 24 -16.25 39.25 42.06
CA GLU A 24 -15.09 38.96 41.21
C GLU A 24 -15.25 37.62 40.50
N ASP A 25 -15.69 37.67 39.24
CA ASP A 25 -15.48 36.62 38.25
C ASP A 25 -13.97 36.43 38.05
N GLY A 26 -13.35 35.61 38.91
CA GLY A 26 -11.97 35.19 38.75
C GLY A 26 -11.73 34.55 37.38
N PRO A 27 -10.46 34.46 36.93
CA PRO A 27 -10.15 33.90 35.62
C PRO A 27 -10.73 32.49 35.47
N SER A 28 -11.57 32.33 34.45
CA SER A 28 -12.18 31.05 34.10
C SER A 28 -11.19 30.22 33.29
N TYR A 29 -11.09 28.93 33.61
CA TYR A 29 -10.20 27.99 32.92
C TYR A 29 -10.99 26.80 32.39
N SER A 30 -10.47 26.19 31.33
CA SER A 30 -10.98 24.94 30.79
C SER A 30 -10.98 23.83 31.84
N THR A 31 -11.97 22.94 31.78
CA THR A 31 -12.06 21.78 32.68
C THR A 31 -11.03 20.71 32.33
N ALA A 32 -10.73 20.54 31.04
CA ALA A 32 -9.64 19.70 30.56
C ALA A 32 -8.30 20.42 30.64
N THR A 33 -7.22 19.66 30.44
CA THR A 33 -5.83 20.12 30.43
C THR A 33 -5.17 19.72 29.12
N VAL A 34 -4.31 20.58 28.59
CA VAL A 34 -3.43 20.22 27.47
C VAL A 34 -2.18 19.54 28.05
N GLN A 35 -2.06 18.23 27.85
CA GLN A 35 -0.95 17.40 28.31
C GLN A 35 0.14 17.30 27.24
N ASN A 36 -0.23 17.36 25.96
CA ASN A 36 0.71 17.36 24.87
C ASN A 36 1.54 18.68 24.89
N THR A 37 2.84 18.55 25.15
CA THR A 37 3.75 19.70 25.30
C THR A 37 3.95 20.49 24.01
N GLU A 38 3.89 19.80 22.86
CA GLU A 38 4.05 20.42 21.55
C GLU A 38 2.82 21.26 21.20
N LEU A 39 1.62 20.69 21.33
CA LEU A 39 0.36 21.42 21.16
C LEU A 39 0.28 22.62 22.10
N LYS A 40 0.60 22.44 23.39
CA LYS A 40 0.62 23.54 24.35
C LYS A 40 1.58 24.66 23.93
N THR A 41 2.75 24.31 23.39
CA THR A 41 3.74 25.27 22.90
C THR A 41 3.23 26.02 21.67
N ILE A 42 2.63 25.32 20.70
CA ILE A 42 2.03 25.91 19.51
C ILE A 42 0.89 26.87 19.89
N LEU A 43 -0.01 26.44 20.78
CA LEU A 43 -1.10 27.29 21.27
C LEU A 43 -0.55 28.52 22.02
N ALA A 44 0.46 28.34 22.88
CA ALA A 44 1.08 29.47 23.58
C ALA A 44 1.72 30.48 22.60
N GLN A 45 2.38 30.00 21.54
CA GLN A 45 2.92 30.86 20.48
C GLN A 45 1.83 31.63 19.72
N LYS A 46 0.63 31.06 19.61
CA LYS A 46 -0.56 31.69 19.02
C LYS A 46 -1.32 32.60 20.00
N GLY A 47 -0.83 32.76 21.24
CA GLY A 47 -1.33 33.72 22.22
C GLY A 47 -2.24 33.14 23.31
N TYR A 48 -2.53 31.84 23.28
CA TYR A 48 -3.32 31.18 24.32
C TYR A 48 -2.52 31.08 25.62
N GLN A 49 -3.20 31.29 26.75
CA GLN A 49 -2.57 31.27 28.07
C GLN A 49 -3.00 30.03 28.85
N PHE A 50 -2.08 29.49 29.64
CA PHE A 50 -2.33 28.29 30.45
C PHE A 50 -1.95 28.55 31.90
N ASN A 51 -2.69 27.95 32.83
CA ASN A 51 -2.25 27.88 34.23
C ASN A 51 -1.12 26.84 34.39
N ALA A 52 -0.64 26.70 35.64
CA ALA A 52 0.43 25.76 35.99
C ALA A 52 0.05 24.29 35.70
N ASP A 53 -1.22 23.94 35.83
CA ASP A 53 -1.75 22.59 35.63
C ASP A 53 -2.03 22.27 34.15
N GLY A 54 -1.89 23.25 33.26
CA GLY A 54 -2.12 23.08 31.82
C GLY A 54 -3.57 23.29 31.37
N ASN A 55 -4.43 23.85 32.21
CA ASN A 55 -5.74 24.33 31.78
C ASN A 55 -5.60 25.63 30.99
N LEU A 56 -6.37 25.77 29.92
CA LEU A 56 -6.47 26.95 29.08
C LEU A 56 -7.26 28.05 29.80
N LEU A 57 -6.76 29.28 29.79
CA LEU A 57 -7.52 30.47 30.21
C LEU A 57 -8.63 30.74 29.19
N LEU A 58 -9.88 30.76 29.65
CA LEU A 58 -11.07 31.03 28.82
C LEU A 58 -11.32 32.53 28.71
N ASP A 59 -10.36 33.24 28.11
CA ASP A 59 -10.46 34.66 27.79
C ASP A 59 -11.22 34.92 26.47
N GLU A 60 -11.24 36.17 26.01
CA GLU A 60 -11.91 36.54 24.76
C GLU A 60 -11.32 35.81 23.54
N LEU A 61 -10.00 35.56 23.52
CA LEU A 61 -9.35 34.83 22.43
C LEU A 61 -9.82 33.37 22.40
N ALA A 62 -9.71 32.66 23.53
CA ALA A 62 -10.13 31.26 23.63
C ALA A 62 -11.62 31.07 23.29
N ASN A 63 -12.49 31.96 23.78
CA ASN A 63 -13.92 31.84 23.54
C ASN A 63 -14.35 32.26 22.13
N ASN A 64 -13.64 33.17 21.47
CA ASN A 64 -13.99 33.59 20.10
C ASN A 64 -13.31 32.76 19.01
N THR A 65 -12.43 31.83 19.38
CA THR A 65 -11.75 30.96 18.42
C THR A 65 -12.72 29.93 17.86
N THR A 66 -13.13 30.13 16.61
CA THR A 66 -13.91 29.16 15.84
C THR A 66 -13.07 28.42 14.80
N THR A 67 -11.94 29.01 14.41
CA THR A 67 -10.99 28.44 13.45
C THR A 67 -9.59 28.51 14.04
N LEU A 68 -8.82 27.43 13.89
CA LEU A 68 -7.43 27.36 14.33
C LEU A 68 -6.53 26.87 13.21
N ASP A 69 -5.55 27.70 12.85
CA ASP A 69 -4.50 27.32 11.92
C ASP A 69 -3.40 26.52 12.63
N LEU A 70 -3.17 25.28 12.22
CA LEU A 70 -2.09 24.40 12.66
C LEU A 70 -1.23 23.92 11.47
N SER A 71 -1.31 24.62 10.34
CA SER A 71 -0.56 24.27 9.13
C SER A 71 0.95 24.32 9.36
N GLY A 72 1.70 23.37 8.78
CA GLY A 72 3.16 23.36 8.84
C GLY A 72 3.78 23.23 10.24
N THR A 73 2.99 22.82 11.25
CA THR A 73 3.46 22.71 12.63
C THR A 73 4.11 21.38 12.95
N ASN A 74 3.91 20.37 12.09
CA ASN A 74 4.25 18.96 12.31
C ASN A 74 3.60 18.37 13.58
N ILE A 75 2.47 18.93 14.01
CA ILE A 75 1.75 18.44 15.18
C ILE A 75 1.32 16.99 14.98
N SER A 76 1.54 16.12 15.97
CA SER A 76 1.10 14.72 15.88
C SER A 76 -0.43 14.59 15.94
N THR A 77 -1.00 13.63 15.20
CA THR A 77 -2.42 13.28 15.26
C THR A 77 -2.88 12.86 16.66
N ASP A 78 -1.99 12.31 17.49
CA ASP A 78 -2.29 11.94 18.88
C ASP A 78 -2.59 13.15 19.78
N ALA A 79 -2.18 14.36 19.38
CA ALA A 79 -2.46 15.58 20.12
C ALA A 79 -3.85 16.18 19.80
N LEU A 80 -4.46 15.81 18.67
CA LEU A 80 -5.65 16.49 18.14
C LEU A 80 -6.87 16.38 19.06
N ALA A 81 -7.00 15.29 19.82
CA ALA A 81 -8.09 15.11 20.79
C ALA A 81 -8.10 16.19 21.89
N GLU A 82 -6.94 16.78 22.20
CA GLU A 82 -6.81 17.84 23.19
C GLU A 82 -7.30 19.21 22.67
N LEU A 83 -7.63 19.34 21.38
CA LEU A 83 -8.24 20.56 20.81
C LEU A 83 -9.65 20.83 21.35
N SER A 84 -10.29 19.84 21.96
CA SER A 84 -11.55 19.99 22.71
C SER A 84 -11.48 21.01 23.86
N ILE A 85 -10.27 21.43 24.23
CA ILE A 85 -10.00 22.50 25.18
C ILE A 85 -10.56 23.87 24.73
N LEU A 86 -10.68 24.10 23.42
CA LEU A 86 -11.20 25.34 22.83
C LEU A 86 -12.71 25.20 22.62
N PRO A 87 -13.56 25.88 23.40
CA PRO A 87 -14.98 25.52 23.52
C PRO A 87 -15.81 25.74 22.26
N ASN A 88 -15.40 26.68 21.40
CA ASN A 88 -16.15 27.05 20.19
C ASN A 88 -15.39 26.73 18.90
N LEU A 89 -14.29 25.98 18.97
CA LEU A 89 -13.50 25.60 17.82
C LEU A 89 -14.25 24.58 16.97
N THR A 90 -14.53 24.95 15.72
CA THR A 90 -15.23 24.11 14.74
C THR A 90 -14.39 23.80 13.50
N GLU A 91 -13.39 24.63 13.19
CA GLU A 91 -12.53 24.43 12.02
C GLU A 91 -11.05 24.40 12.36
N VAL A 92 -10.31 23.47 11.74
CA VAL A 92 -8.85 23.38 11.86
C VAL A 92 -8.19 23.32 10.50
N ASP A 93 -7.11 24.09 10.35
CA ASP A 93 -6.19 23.93 9.24
C ASP A 93 -5.06 22.99 9.67
N LEU A 94 -5.03 21.80 9.09
CA LEU A 94 -4.05 20.75 9.35
C LEU A 94 -3.15 20.51 8.13
N SER A 95 -3.08 21.48 7.22
CA SER A 95 -2.27 21.36 6.02
C SER A 95 -0.77 21.29 6.29
N ASP A 96 -0.01 20.69 5.36
CA ASP A 96 1.46 20.66 5.37
C ASP A 96 2.09 20.11 6.68
N ASN A 97 1.44 19.17 7.37
CA ASN A 97 1.94 18.59 8.63
C ASN A 97 2.71 17.28 8.45
N GLY A 98 2.85 16.81 7.21
CA GLY A 98 3.54 15.54 6.90
C GLY A 98 2.74 14.30 7.30
N TYR A 99 1.41 14.40 7.36
CA TYR A 99 0.56 13.23 7.60
C TYR A 99 0.57 12.28 6.41
N GLY A 100 0.58 10.99 6.70
CA GLY A 100 0.61 9.91 5.72
C GLY A 100 1.14 8.61 6.31
N PRO A 101 0.78 7.44 5.76
CA PRO A 101 -0.10 7.27 4.61
C PRO A 101 -1.61 7.34 4.95
N ALA A 102 -1.99 7.33 6.23
CA ALA A 102 -3.38 7.32 6.67
C ALA A 102 -3.70 8.48 7.62
N PHE A 103 -4.95 8.93 7.63
CA PHE A 103 -5.47 9.89 8.61
C PHE A 103 -6.74 9.36 9.28
N ASP A 104 -6.71 9.27 10.61
CA ASP A 104 -7.79 8.73 11.43
C ASP A 104 -8.68 9.86 11.98
N PHE A 105 -9.92 9.95 11.51
CA PHE A 105 -10.88 10.97 11.95
C PHE A 105 -11.31 10.79 13.41
N ALA A 106 -11.15 9.61 14.01
CA ALA A 106 -11.42 9.40 15.43
C ALA A 106 -10.45 10.15 16.36
N LYS A 107 -9.36 10.70 15.81
CA LYS A 107 -8.41 11.57 16.53
C LYS A 107 -8.94 12.98 16.74
N LEU A 108 -9.97 13.39 16.01
CA LEU A 108 -10.56 14.72 16.11
C LEU A 108 -11.68 14.76 17.16
N PRO A 109 -11.76 15.82 17.98
CA PRO A 109 -12.95 16.11 18.78
C PRO A 109 -14.21 16.26 17.91
N GLU A 110 -15.34 15.76 18.40
CA GLU A 110 -16.64 15.79 17.68
C GLU A 110 -17.07 17.20 17.23
N GLN A 111 -16.70 18.24 17.98
CA GLN A 111 -17.00 19.64 17.68
C GLN A 111 -16.28 20.18 16.43
N ILE A 112 -15.20 19.55 15.99
CA ILE A 112 -14.43 19.98 14.83
C ILE A 112 -15.05 19.36 13.58
N THR A 113 -15.76 20.16 12.80
CA THR A 113 -16.48 19.73 11.60
C THR A 113 -15.85 20.25 10.30
N GLY A 114 -14.95 21.24 10.38
CA GLY A 114 -14.19 21.74 9.24
C GLY A 114 -12.71 21.37 9.34
N ILE A 115 -12.21 20.66 8.33
CA ILE A 115 -10.83 20.17 8.33
C ILE A 115 -10.17 20.50 6.99
N ASP A 116 -8.96 21.06 7.04
CA ASP A 116 -8.06 21.19 5.90
C ASP A 116 -6.88 20.22 6.03
N LEU A 117 -6.76 19.26 5.13
CA LEU A 117 -5.68 18.26 5.08
C LEU A 117 -4.74 18.46 3.89
N THR A 118 -4.81 19.60 3.19
CA THR A 118 -4.00 19.85 1.99
C THR A 118 -2.50 19.79 2.27
N GLY A 119 -1.68 19.51 1.25
CA GLY A 119 -0.22 19.44 1.41
C GLY A 119 0.30 18.22 2.20
N ASN A 120 -0.56 17.29 2.61
CA ASN A 120 -0.17 16.01 3.21
C ASN A 120 -0.14 14.87 2.17
N GLU A 121 0.47 13.72 2.50
CA GLU A 121 0.54 12.52 1.64
C GLU A 121 -0.37 11.42 2.19
N ILE A 122 -1.69 11.64 2.11
CA ILE A 122 -2.72 10.77 2.71
C ILE A 122 -3.48 9.98 1.63
N TYR A 123 -3.43 8.66 1.76
CA TYR A 123 -4.07 7.69 0.87
C TYR A 123 -5.26 6.98 1.52
N ASP A 124 -5.29 6.86 2.85
CA ASP A 124 -6.36 6.18 3.61
C ASP A 124 -7.02 7.12 4.63
N TYR A 125 -8.36 7.05 4.76
CA TYR A 125 -9.19 7.98 5.53
C TYR A 125 -9.97 7.22 6.61
N ASP A 126 -9.23 6.66 7.56
CA ASP A 126 -9.73 5.82 8.64
C ASP A 126 -10.81 6.53 9.46
N ASN A 127 -11.84 5.77 9.83
CA ASN A 127 -12.97 6.25 10.64
C ASN A 127 -13.69 7.48 10.06
N LEU A 128 -13.61 7.73 8.74
CA LEU A 128 -14.46 8.72 8.07
C LEU A 128 -15.89 8.19 7.88
N VAL A 129 -16.00 6.93 7.45
CA VAL A 129 -17.27 6.23 7.23
C VAL A 129 -17.23 4.81 7.78
N SER A 130 -18.39 4.27 8.12
CA SER A 130 -18.61 2.84 8.36
C SER A 130 -19.47 2.27 7.25
N VAL A 131 -19.15 1.06 6.80
CA VAL A 131 -19.85 0.38 5.70
C VAL A 131 -20.33 -0.99 6.17
N VAL A 132 -21.63 -1.22 6.05
CA VAL A 132 -22.24 -2.55 6.22
C VAL A 132 -22.65 -3.05 4.84
N VAL A 133 -22.12 -4.20 4.42
CA VAL A 133 -22.46 -4.83 3.14
C VAL A 133 -23.43 -5.99 3.43
N GLU A 134 -24.63 -5.90 2.88
CA GLU A 134 -25.63 -6.97 2.97
C GLU A 134 -25.29 -8.14 2.01
N GLU A 135 -25.92 -9.30 2.20
CA GLU A 135 -25.66 -10.51 1.38
C GLU A 135 -25.91 -10.31 -0.12
N ASN A 136 -26.81 -9.38 -0.48
CA ASN A 136 -27.11 -8.98 -1.87
C ASN A 136 -26.04 -8.04 -2.46
N GLY A 137 -25.05 -7.61 -1.69
CA GLY A 137 -24.01 -6.66 -2.08
C GLY A 137 -24.39 -5.19 -1.88
N ASP A 138 -25.55 -4.88 -1.30
CA ASP A 138 -25.95 -3.51 -1.02
C ASP A 138 -25.13 -2.94 0.15
N GLU A 139 -24.64 -1.72 -0.03
CA GLU A 139 -23.82 -1.02 0.97
C GLU A 139 -24.68 0.00 1.74
N THR A 140 -24.74 -0.14 3.07
CA THR A 140 -25.20 0.92 3.98
C THR A 140 -23.99 1.70 4.48
N VAL A 141 -23.90 2.99 4.16
CA VAL A 141 -22.79 3.88 4.54
C VAL A 141 -23.25 4.83 5.65
N THR A 142 -22.47 4.94 6.72
CA THR A 142 -22.72 5.88 7.84
C THR A 142 -21.51 6.78 8.02
N ASN A 143 -21.70 8.10 8.07
CA ASN A 143 -20.63 9.02 8.44
C ASN A 143 -20.30 8.80 9.93
N LEU A 144 -19.02 8.67 10.25
CA LEU A 144 -18.56 8.48 11.63
C LEU A 144 -18.16 9.80 12.30
N HIS A 145 -17.96 10.85 11.51
CA HIS A 145 -17.67 12.21 11.97
C HIS A 145 -18.56 13.20 11.23
N GLU A 146 -19.04 14.24 11.90
CA GLU A 146 -19.80 15.31 11.25
C GLU A 146 -18.85 16.25 10.51
N ILE A 147 -19.12 16.52 9.23
CA ILE A 147 -18.23 17.27 8.35
C ILE A 147 -19.01 18.37 7.65
N THR A 148 -18.56 19.61 7.78
CA THR A 148 -19.07 20.80 7.08
C THR A 148 -18.05 21.35 6.09
N LYS A 149 -16.76 21.07 6.28
CA LYS A 149 -15.66 21.41 5.36
C LYS A 149 -14.62 20.29 5.37
N LEU A 150 -14.19 19.86 4.20
CA LEU A 150 -13.13 18.86 4.05
C LEU A 150 -12.28 19.19 2.83
N TYR A 151 -11.09 19.74 3.06
CA TYR A 151 -10.12 19.98 1.99
C TYR A 151 -9.06 18.89 2.02
N LEU A 152 -8.82 18.29 0.85
CA LEU A 152 -8.06 17.07 0.70
C LEU A 152 -6.78 17.32 -0.11
N PRO A 153 -5.69 16.59 0.19
CA PRO A 153 -4.50 16.61 -0.65
C PRO A 153 -4.75 15.93 -2.01
N GLU A 154 -3.85 16.11 -2.97
CA GLU A 154 -3.96 15.54 -4.33
C GLU A 154 -4.01 14.00 -4.29
N THR A 155 -3.23 13.39 -3.39
CA THR A 155 -3.14 11.94 -3.16
C THR A 155 -4.46 11.31 -2.71
N ALA A 156 -5.41 12.12 -2.21
CA ALA A 156 -6.76 11.68 -1.87
C ALA A 156 -7.52 11.07 -3.06
N LYS A 157 -7.12 11.40 -4.30
CA LYS A 157 -7.72 10.83 -5.50
C LYS A 157 -7.67 9.30 -5.54
N GLU A 158 -6.68 8.70 -4.86
CA GLU A 158 -6.44 7.25 -4.78
C GLU A 158 -7.37 6.53 -3.80
N ASN A 159 -7.99 7.25 -2.85
CA ASN A 159 -8.91 6.63 -1.90
C ASN A 159 -10.29 6.39 -2.52
N ILE A 160 -10.49 5.17 -3.00
CA ILE A 160 -11.75 4.70 -3.57
C ILE A 160 -12.68 4.05 -2.55
N GLU A 161 -12.15 3.69 -1.37
CA GLU A 161 -12.88 2.95 -0.33
C GLU A 161 -13.73 3.89 0.54
N ASP A 162 -13.18 4.99 1.05
CA ASP A 162 -13.86 5.82 2.04
C ASP A 162 -14.41 7.12 1.43
N LEU A 163 -13.56 7.88 0.73
CA LEU A 163 -13.92 9.19 0.19
C LEU A 163 -15.01 9.12 -0.87
N VAL A 164 -14.97 8.12 -1.75
CA VAL A 164 -16.04 7.92 -2.76
C VAL A 164 -17.37 7.59 -2.08
N ARG A 165 -17.35 6.76 -1.02
CA ARG A 165 -18.56 6.39 -0.26
C ARG A 165 -19.09 7.58 0.53
N PHE A 166 -18.23 8.34 1.19
CA PHE A 166 -18.56 9.59 1.88
C PHE A 166 -19.21 10.58 0.90
N TYR A 167 -18.58 10.81 -0.25
CA TYR A 167 -19.12 11.70 -1.28
C TYR A 167 -20.51 11.25 -1.76
N ARG A 168 -20.70 9.95 -2.02
CA ARG A 168 -22.01 9.42 -2.46
C ARG A 168 -23.09 9.61 -1.41
N GLN A 169 -22.78 9.31 -0.15
CA GLN A 169 -23.70 9.47 0.98
C GLN A 169 -24.11 10.93 1.19
N ASN A 170 -23.18 11.87 0.92
CA ASN A 170 -23.36 13.30 1.20
C ASN A 170 -23.56 14.15 -0.06
N LYS A 171 -23.82 13.53 -1.21
CA LYS A 171 -23.84 14.20 -2.51
C LYS A 171 -24.79 15.39 -2.56
N GLU A 172 -25.97 15.26 -1.96
CA GLU A 172 -26.96 16.36 -1.90
C GLU A 172 -26.45 17.54 -1.06
N ALA A 173 -25.87 17.27 0.10
CA ALA A 173 -25.32 18.29 0.99
C ALA A 173 -24.11 19.02 0.37
N ILE A 174 -23.24 18.28 -0.34
CA ILE A 174 -22.10 18.84 -1.09
C ILE A 174 -22.60 19.71 -2.24
N THR A 175 -23.57 19.22 -3.03
CA THR A 175 -24.14 19.98 -4.15
C THR A 175 -24.88 21.24 -3.67
N ALA A 176 -25.52 21.18 -2.51
CA ALA A 176 -26.17 22.33 -1.87
C ALA A 176 -25.20 23.30 -1.19
N GLY A 177 -23.90 22.96 -1.09
CA GLY A 177 -22.87 23.77 -0.44
C GLY A 177 -22.92 23.76 1.09
N THR A 178 -23.66 22.83 1.70
CA THR A 178 -23.66 22.63 3.17
C THR A 178 -22.39 21.90 3.63
N ILE A 179 -21.79 21.10 2.76
CA ILE A 179 -20.47 20.51 2.94
C ILE A 179 -19.54 21.05 1.86
N ASP A 180 -18.53 21.84 2.25
CA ASP A 180 -17.50 22.34 1.33
C ASP A 180 -16.37 21.31 1.19
N MET A 181 -16.51 20.40 0.22
CA MET A 181 -15.54 19.35 -0.05
C MET A 181 -14.70 19.71 -1.28
N LYS A 182 -13.38 19.80 -1.09
CA LYS A 182 -12.41 20.15 -2.15
C LYS A 182 -11.18 19.26 -2.09
N MET A 183 -10.47 19.19 -3.20
CA MET A 183 -9.21 18.47 -3.34
C MET A 183 -8.23 19.32 -4.14
N THR A 184 -6.97 19.37 -3.72
CA THR A 184 -5.93 20.05 -4.50
C THR A 184 -5.61 19.27 -5.78
N ASP A 185 -5.39 19.99 -6.88
CA ASP A 185 -4.78 19.41 -8.07
C ASP A 185 -3.24 19.32 -7.94
N VAL A 186 -2.59 18.81 -8.98
CA VAL A 186 -1.12 18.63 -9.04
C VAL A 186 -0.33 19.93 -8.88
N ASP A 187 -0.96 21.07 -9.14
CA ASP A 187 -0.38 22.41 -8.99
C ASP A 187 -0.71 23.04 -7.62
N GLY A 188 -1.42 22.31 -6.76
CA GLY A 188 -1.84 22.75 -5.43
C GLY A 188 -3.11 23.62 -5.42
N ASN A 189 -3.83 23.76 -6.53
CA ASN A 189 -5.05 24.57 -6.55
C ASN A 189 -6.25 23.76 -6.07
N LEU A 190 -7.06 24.36 -5.20
CA LEU A 190 -8.28 23.74 -4.69
C LEU A 190 -9.36 23.64 -5.78
N GLN A 191 -9.80 22.42 -6.07
CA GLN A 191 -10.92 22.10 -6.94
C GLN A 191 -12.07 21.49 -6.13
N THR A 192 -13.31 21.67 -6.58
CA THR A 192 -14.43 20.91 -6.01
C THR A 192 -14.16 19.41 -6.16
N TYR A 193 -14.33 18.64 -5.08
CA TYR A 193 -14.11 17.21 -5.14
C TYR A 193 -15.08 16.54 -6.12
N THR A 194 -14.57 15.64 -6.95
CA THR A 194 -15.39 14.81 -7.84
C THR A 194 -14.93 13.35 -7.79
N THR A 195 -15.75 12.45 -8.30
CA THR A 195 -15.38 11.04 -8.53
C THR A 195 -14.78 10.78 -9.91
N LEU A 196 -14.54 11.84 -10.69
CA LEU A 196 -13.95 11.72 -12.01
C LEU A 196 -12.44 11.63 -11.90
N ARG A 197 -11.84 10.74 -12.69
CA ARG A 197 -10.41 10.52 -12.75
C ARG A 197 -9.96 10.46 -14.20
N ASP A 198 -8.84 11.12 -14.48
CA ASP A 198 -8.25 11.14 -15.81
C ASP A 198 -7.49 9.84 -16.09
N VAL A 199 -7.44 9.46 -17.37
CA VAL A 199 -6.55 8.43 -17.89
C VAL A 199 -5.62 9.12 -18.89
N PRO A 200 -4.41 9.55 -18.46
CA PRO A 200 -3.57 10.43 -19.26
C PRO A 200 -3.07 9.81 -20.58
N ASP A 201 -2.82 8.50 -20.59
CA ASP A 201 -2.38 7.78 -21.79
C ASP A 201 -3.58 7.45 -22.69
N ALA A 202 -3.57 8.00 -23.91
CA ALA A 202 -4.68 7.84 -24.85
C ALA A 202 -4.88 6.37 -25.30
N ASN A 203 -3.81 5.57 -25.38
CA ASN A 203 -3.92 4.16 -25.75
C ASN A 203 -4.53 3.35 -24.61
N LEU A 204 -4.13 3.65 -23.38
CA LEU A 204 -4.75 3.06 -22.20
C LEU A 204 -6.24 3.45 -22.10
N LEU A 205 -6.57 4.72 -22.31
CA LEU A 205 -7.94 5.20 -22.32
C LEU A 205 -8.81 4.43 -23.33
N VAL A 206 -8.34 4.29 -24.57
CA VAL A 206 -9.04 3.50 -25.61
C VAL A 206 -9.22 2.06 -25.14
N ARG A 207 -8.19 1.47 -24.54
CA ARG A 207 -8.25 0.09 -24.08
C ARG A 207 -9.27 -0.11 -22.96
N LEU A 208 -9.21 0.73 -21.92
CA LEU A 208 -10.13 0.68 -20.80
C LEU A 208 -11.57 0.99 -21.23
N LYS A 209 -11.80 1.94 -22.15
CA LYS A 209 -13.15 2.19 -22.69
C LYS A 209 -13.70 1.03 -23.50
N THR A 210 -12.84 0.28 -24.19
CA THR A 210 -13.25 -0.89 -24.96
C THR A 210 -13.68 -2.04 -24.05
N ASP A 211 -12.96 -2.24 -22.96
CA ASP A 211 -13.17 -3.39 -22.08
C ASP A 211 -14.11 -3.12 -20.90
N PHE A 212 -14.15 -1.87 -20.42
CA PHE A 212 -14.78 -1.44 -19.18
C PHE A 212 -15.57 -0.13 -19.35
N SER A 213 -16.31 0.01 -20.46
CA SER A 213 -17.05 1.23 -20.80
C SER A 213 -18.02 1.70 -19.72
N ASP A 214 -18.51 0.79 -18.86
CA ASP A 214 -19.49 1.12 -17.82
C ASP A 214 -18.91 2.09 -16.77
N LEU A 215 -17.58 2.12 -16.60
CA LEU A 215 -16.92 3.03 -15.68
C LEU A 215 -16.76 4.45 -16.23
N PHE A 216 -16.96 4.69 -17.52
CA PHE A 216 -16.59 5.97 -18.14
C PHE A 216 -17.71 7.00 -18.14
N ASN A 217 -17.37 8.25 -17.84
CA ASN A 217 -18.16 9.44 -18.15
C ASN A 217 -17.37 10.33 -19.12
N GLY A 218 -17.69 10.23 -20.40
CA GLY A 218 -16.86 10.83 -21.45
C GLY A 218 -15.51 10.10 -21.55
N ASP A 219 -14.42 10.84 -21.29
CA ASP A 219 -13.05 10.33 -21.32
C ASP A 219 -12.45 10.12 -19.92
N GLN A 220 -13.24 10.32 -18.87
CA GLN A 220 -12.83 10.13 -17.49
C GLN A 220 -13.48 8.87 -16.90
N ILE A 221 -12.77 8.20 -16.00
CA ILE A 221 -13.34 7.15 -15.15
C ILE A 221 -14.19 7.84 -14.08
N ASP A 222 -15.41 7.38 -13.86
CA ASP A 222 -16.30 7.82 -12.79
C ASP A 222 -16.42 6.74 -11.72
N LEU A 223 -15.77 6.96 -10.58
CA LEU A 223 -15.74 6.01 -9.46
C LEU A 223 -17.12 5.77 -8.80
N ASN A 224 -18.14 6.58 -9.13
CA ASN A 224 -19.51 6.30 -8.71
C ASN A 224 -20.19 5.19 -9.53
N LYS A 225 -19.66 4.87 -10.71
CA LYS A 225 -20.22 3.84 -11.56
C LYS A 225 -19.77 2.45 -11.12
N ARG A 226 -20.56 1.45 -11.48
CA ARG A 226 -20.34 0.04 -11.16
C ARG A 226 -20.33 -0.75 -12.48
N LEU A 227 -19.45 -1.73 -12.57
CA LEU A 227 -19.38 -2.62 -13.73
C LEU A 227 -20.63 -3.50 -13.81
N GLY A 228 -21.21 -3.60 -15.01
CA GLY A 228 -22.25 -4.58 -15.30
C GLY A 228 -21.72 -6.01 -15.36
N LEU A 229 -22.64 -6.99 -15.42
CA LEU A 229 -22.30 -8.42 -15.41
C LEU A 229 -21.30 -8.82 -16.49
N ASP A 230 -21.37 -8.20 -17.67
CA ASP A 230 -20.51 -8.52 -18.82
C ASP A 230 -19.06 -8.01 -18.67
N GLN A 231 -18.84 -7.00 -17.83
CA GLN A 231 -17.52 -6.36 -17.66
C GLN A 231 -16.89 -6.68 -16.31
N LYS A 232 -17.70 -6.94 -15.27
CA LYS A 232 -17.19 -7.10 -13.90
C LYS A 232 -16.20 -8.26 -13.73
N THR A 233 -16.33 -9.35 -14.50
CA THR A 233 -15.41 -10.50 -14.43
C THR A 233 -14.34 -10.50 -15.52
N LYS A 234 -14.36 -9.50 -16.41
CA LYS A 234 -13.44 -9.42 -17.55
C LYS A 234 -12.01 -9.22 -17.04
N GLU A 235 -11.10 -10.02 -17.57
CA GLU A 235 -9.67 -9.88 -17.30
C GLU A 235 -9.10 -8.60 -17.92
N LEU A 236 -8.17 -7.95 -17.24
CA LEU A 236 -7.44 -6.81 -17.78
C LEU A 236 -6.15 -7.31 -18.43
N LEU A 237 -5.92 -7.02 -19.71
CA LEU A 237 -4.69 -7.45 -20.39
C LEU A 237 -4.16 -6.38 -21.34
N VAL A 238 -3.30 -5.48 -20.89
CA VAL A 238 -2.68 -4.49 -21.79
C VAL A 238 -1.45 -5.12 -22.44
N SER A 239 -1.48 -5.28 -23.76
CA SER A 239 -0.44 -5.95 -24.54
C SER A 239 0.69 -4.99 -24.96
N PRO A 240 1.89 -5.50 -25.32
CA PRO A 240 2.95 -4.66 -25.87
C PRO A 240 2.51 -3.86 -27.11
N SER A 241 1.64 -4.45 -27.94
CA SER A 241 1.12 -3.81 -29.15
C SER A 241 0.15 -2.66 -28.88
N ASP A 242 -0.39 -2.54 -27.66
CA ASP A 242 -1.23 -1.40 -27.28
C ASP A 242 -0.39 -0.12 -27.09
N ASN A 243 0.94 -0.25 -27.00
CA ASN A 243 1.88 0.87 -26.94
C ASN A 243 1.52 1.89 -25.83
N VAL A 244 1.19 1.36 -24.65
CA VAL A 244 0.94 2.14 -23.44
C VAL A 244 2.26 2.45 -22.75
N SER A 245 2.46 3.71 -22.42
CA SER A 245 3.68 4.22 -21.77
C SER A 245 3.43 4.74 -20.36
N ASN A 246 2.18 5.04 -20.02
CA ASN A 246 1.76 5.43 -18.69
C ASN A 246 0.48 4.67 -18.31
N PHE A 247 0.55 3.90 -17.23
CA PHE A 247 -0.55 3.11 -16.70
C PHE A 247 -1.46 3.85 -15.71
N GLU A 248 -1.26 5.16 -15.47
CA GLU A 248 -2.15 5.98 -14.64
C GLU A 248 -3.61 5.84 -15.10
N GLY A 249 -4.48 5.47 -14.17
CA GLY A 249 -5.89 5.14 -14.41
C GLY A 249 -6.24 3.67 -14.13
N ILE A 250 -5.29 2.73 -14.21
CA ILE A 250 -5.57 1.31 -13.93
C ILE A 250 -5.99 1.06 -12.48
N GLN A 251 -5.49 1.87 -11.54
CA GLN A 251 -5.66 1.64 -10.11
C GLN A 251 -7.13 1.83 -9.71
N TYR A 252 -7.85 2.70 -10.43
CA TYR A 252 -9.28 2.90 -10.29
C TYR A 252 -10.12 1.70 -10.75
N LEU A 253 -9.61 0.89 -11.68
CA LEU A 253 -10.23 -0.38 -12.07
C LEU A 253 -9.81 -1.51 -11.11
N ILE A 254 -8.51 -1.67 -10.86
CA ILE A 254 -7.96 -2.76 -10.06
C ILE A 254 -8.47 -2.72 -8.62
N GLY A 255 -8.55 -1.51 -8.04
CA GLY A 255 -9.12 -1.31 -6.71
C GLY A 255 -10.65 -1.26 -6.70
N SER A 256 -11.32 -1.18 -7.87
CA SER A 256 -12.78 -1.03 -7.92
C SER A 256 -13.48 -2.16 -7.19
N LEU A 257 -14.34 -1.79 -6.24
CA LEU A 257 -15.19 -2.74 -5.49
C LEU A 257 -16.14 -3.53 -6.39
N SER A 258 -16.39 -3.05 -7.61
CA SER A 258 -17.26 -3.71 -8.59
C SER A 258 -16.54 -4.64 -9.55
N TRP A 259 -15.20 -4.62 -9.56
CA TRP A 259 -14.43 -5.49 -10.42
C TRP A 259 -14.11 -6.80 -9.70
N GLU A 260 -14.48 -7.90 -10.34
CA GLU A 260 -14.34 -9.28 -9.90
C GLU A 260 -13.48 -10.07 -10.90
N GLY A 261 -12.66 -9.37 -11.70
CA GLY A 261 -11.72 -9.99 -12.62
C GLY A 261 -10.77 -10.91 -11.86
N SER A 262 -10.35 -12.00 -12.51
CA SER A 262 -9.42 -12.96 -11.91
C SER A 262 -7.95 -12.68 -12.26
N LYS A 263 -7.71 -11.79 -13.22
CA LYS A 263 -6.37 -11.54 -13.77
C LYS A 263 -6.21 -10.09 -14.21
N PHE A 264 -5.02 -9.55 -13.94
CA PHE A 264 -4.49 -8.45 -14.74
C PHE A 264 -3.08 -8.74 -15.27
N GLY A 265 -2.84 -8.34 -16.51
CA GLY A 265 -1.55 -8.39 -17.17
C GLY A 265 -1.22 -7.04 -17.81
N LEU A 266 -0.08 -6.46 -17.45
CA LEU A 266 0.40 -5.18 -17.99
C LEU A 266 1.77 -5.38 -18.62
N TYR A 267 1.84 -5.09 -19.91
CA TYR A 267 3.03 -5.29 -20.72
C TYR A 267 3.38 -4.00 -21.44
N ALA A 268 4.52 -3.39 -21.09
CA ALA A 268 5.06 -2.30 -21.88
C ALA A 268 5.91 -2.82 -23.04
N ALA A 269 5.92 -2.07 -24.15
CA ALA A 269 6.59 -2.45 -25.39
C ALA A 269 8.12 -2.44 -25.29
N GLU A 270 8.70 -1.53 -24.51
CA GLU A 270 10.14 -1.29 -24.45
C GLU A 270 10.77 -1.81 -23.16
N VAL A 271 11.94 -2.43 -23.26
CA VAL A 271 12.73 -2.97 -22.13
C VAL A 271 13.60 -1.88 -21.49
N GLU A 272 14.08 -0.92 -22.29
CA GLU A 272 14.99 0.15 -21.85
C GLU A 272 14.25 1.39 -21.32
N ASN A 273 13.02 1.64 -21.80
CA ASN A 273 12.13 2.70 -21.31
C ASN A 273 10.85 2.07 -20.75
N VAL A 274 10.93 1.57 -19.52
CA VAL A 274 9.79 0.96 -18.85
C VAL A 274 8.64 1.98 -18.69
N ALA A 275 7.40 1.51 -18.81
CA ALA A 275 6.22 2.36 -18.67
C ALA A 275 5.93 2.68 -17.19
N SER A 276 5.55 3.91 -16.86
CA SER A 276 5.17 4.26 -15.48
C SER A 276 3.90 3.54 -15.06
N MET A 277 3.88 2.98 -13.84
CA MET A 277 2.70 2.34 -13.27
C MET A 277 2.38 2.92 -11.88
N PRO A 278 1.12 3.28 -11.60
CA PRO A 278 0.72 3.72 -10.27
C PRO A 278 0.80 2.56 -9.28
N ASN A 279 0.91 2.87 -7.99
CA ASN A 279 0.72 1.88 -6.94
C ASN A 279 -0.70 1.30 -7.03
N VAL A 280 -0.83 0.00 -6.84
CA VAL A 280 -2.14 -0.69 -6.91
C VAL A 280 -2.35 -1.54 -5.67
N LYS A 281 -3.58 -1.48 -5.14
CA LYS A 281 -4.09 -2.38 -4.10
C LYS A 281 -4.87 -3.51 -4.77
N VAL A 282 -4.33 -4.71 -4.71
CA VAL A 282 -4.85 -5.87 -5.44
C VAL A 282 -6.03 -6.50 -4.71
N GLY A 283 -7.18 -6.56 -5.38
CA GLY A 283 -8.41 -7.14 -4.83
C GLY A 283 -8.38 -8.66 -4.68
N LYS A 284 -9.25 -9.17 -3.80
CA LYS A 284 -9.35 -10.60 -3.44
C LYS A 284 -9.70 -11.55 -4.59
N SER A 285 -10.34 -11.07 -5.67
CA SER A 285 -10.72 -11.93 -6.80
C SER A 285 -9.54 -12.31 -7.69
N ILE A 286 -8.43 -11.58 -7.59
CA ILE A 286 -7.27 -11.76 -8.44
C ILE A 286 -6.52 -13.04 -8.05
N THR A 287 -6.35 -13.91 -9.05
CA THR A 287 -5.61 -15.16 -8.97
C THR A 287 -4.31 -15.09 -9.75
N GLN A 288 -4.20 -14.17 -10.73
CA GLN A 288 -3.00 -13.99 -11.56
C GLN A 288 -2.61 -12.53 -11.75
N ILE A 289 -1.32 -12.24 -11.56
CA ILE A 289 -0.68 -10.95 -11.86
C ILE A 289 0.43 -11.19 -12.87
N ILE A 290 0.46 -10.40 -13.94
CA ILE A 290 1.60 -10.35 -14.86
C ILE A 290 2.01 -8.90 -15.05
N LEU A 291 3.25 -8.56 -14.68
CA LEU A 291 3.83 -7.25 -14.91
C LEU A 291 5.13 -7.41 -15.68
N GLN A 292 5.24 -6.71 -16.80
CA GLN A 292 6.43 -6.75 -17.63
C GLN A 292 6.80 -5.34 -18.11
N ASN A 293 8.05 -4.95 -17.87
CA ASN A 293 8.64 -3.69 -18.33
C ASN A 293 7.89 -2.44 -17.80
N VAL A 294 7.46 -2.45 -16.55
CA VAL A 294 6.82 -1.29 -15.91
C VAL A 294 7.67 -0.76 -14.76
N GLU A 295 7.48 0.50 -14.40
CA GLU A 295 8.11 1.15 -13.25
C GLU A 295 7.08 1.32 -12.14
N VAL A 296 7.28 0.61 -11.03
CA VAL A 296 6.47 0.71 -9.81
C VAL A 296 7.33 0.34 -8.60
N GLU A 297 7.17 1.05 -7.48
CA GLU A 297 7.95 0.79 -6.26
C GLU A 297 7.34 -0.30 -5.39
N ALA A 298 6.00 -0.39 -5.35
CA ALA A 298 5.27 -1.34 -4.52
C ALA A 298 3.97 -1.83 -5.17
N ILE A 299 3.60 -3.07 -4.87
CA ILE A 299 2.31 -3.67 -5.21
C ILE A 299 1.69 -4.13 -3.89
N ASP A 300 0.57 -3.54 -3.51
CA ASP A 300 -0.10 -3.92 -2.27
C ASP A 300 -0.95 -5.17 -2.50
N LEU A 301 -0.45 -6.30 -1.97
CA LEU A 301 -1.09 -7.61 -2.02
C LEU A 301 -1.87 -7.94 -0.75
N SER A 302 -2.04 -6.99 0.18
CA SER A 302 -2.71 -7.22 1.48
C SER A 302 -4.11 -7.82 1.37
N ASN A 303 -4.83 -7.50 0.28
CA ASN A 303 -6.17 -8.01 0.00
C ASN A 303 -6.20 -9.23 -0.95
N ALA A 304 -5.07 -9.63 -1.53
CA ALA A 304 -4.96 -10.63 -2.59
C ALA A 304 -4.98 -12.09 -2.07
N THR A 305 -6.03 -12.44 -1.33
CA THR A 305 -6.17 -13.73 -0.61
C THR A 305 -6.27 -14.97 -1.51
N ASN A 306 -6.59 -14.80 -2.81
CA ASN A 306 -6.71 -15.87 -3.80
C ASN A 306 -5.58 -15.90 -4.85
N LEU A 307 -4.50 -15.14 -4.64
CA LEU A 307 -3.40 -15.06 -5.60
C LEU A 307 -2.66 -16.40 -5.71
N VAL A 308 -2.46 -16.93 -6.91
CA VAL A 308 -1.74 -18.19 -7.17
C VAL A 308 -0.61 -18.02 -8.19
N ASN A 309 -0.72 -17.09 -9.13
CA ASN A 309 0.27 -16.94 -10.20
C ASN A 309 0.79 -15.49 -10.25
N VAL A 310 2.09 -15.35 -10.03
CA VAL A 310 2.78 -14.06 -10.03
C VAL A 310 3.94 -14.11 -11.01
N TRP A 311 3.86 -13.31 -12.08
CA TRP A 311 4.94 -13.09 -13.02
C TRP A 311 5.31 -11.61 -13.02
N ILE A 312 6.50 -11.31 -12.50
CA ILE A 312 7.07 -9.97 -12.44
C ILE A 312 8.38 -9.99 -13.23
N GLN A 313 8.48 -9.17 -14.25
CA GLN A 313 9.65 -9.13 -15.10
C GLN A 313 10.07 -7.70 -15.44
N ASN A 314 11.35 -7.42 -15.21
CA ASN A 314 12.02 -6.19 -15.63
C ASN A 314 11.35 -4.95 -15.01
N ILE A 315 11.22 -4.97 -13.68
CA ILE A 315 10.62 -3.91 -12.87
C ILE A 315 11.73 -3.28 -12.01
N PRO A 316 12.36 -2.18 -12.44
CA PRO A 316 13.56 -1.63 -11.80
C PRO A 316 13.31 -1.14 -10.38
N GLY A 317 12.17 -0.47 -10.14
CA GLY A 317 11.83 0.17 -8.87
C GLY A 317 11.28 -0.75 -7.77
N LEU A 318 10.83 -1.97 -8.07
CA LEU A 318 10.11 -2.82 -7.11
C LEU A 318 11.02 -3.24 -5.94
N GLN A 319 10.65 -2.90 -4.71
CA GLN A 319 11.47 -3.16 -3.52
C GLN A 319 11.05 -4.38 -2.71
N LYS A 320 9.75 -4.71 -2.69
CA LYS A 320 9.19 -5.81 -1.89
C LYS A 320 8.07 -6.52 -2.65
N LEU A 321 8.01 -7.84 -2.49
CA LEU A 321 6.92 -8.69 -2.97
C LEU A 321 6.44 -9.62 -1.85
N ASP A 322 5.22 -9.38 -1.34
CA ASP A 322 4.68 -10.11 -0.19
C ASP A 322 3.47 -10.97 -0.57
N LEU A 323 3.71 -12.27 -0.78
CA LEU A 323 2.67 -13.25 -1.08
C LEU A 323 2.03 -13.83 0.19
N SER A 324 2.44 -13.39 1.40
CA SER A 324 2.00 -14.02 2.64
C SER A 324 0.50 -13.85 2.92
N TYR A 325 -0.14 -12.89 2.25
CA TYR A 325 -1.57 -12.65 2.30
C TYR A 325 -2.40 -13.69 1.52
N SER A 326 -1.80 -14.41 0.58
CA SER A 326 -2.52 -15.46 -0.14
C SER A 326 -2.79 -16.65 0.76
N THR A 327 -4.06 -17.01 0.86
CA THR A 327 -4.54 -18.14 1.65
C THR A 327 -4.49 -19.46 0.90
N ILE A 328 -4.25 -19.41 -0.42
CA ILE A 328 -4.27 -20.59 -1.28
C ILE A 328 -2.95 -20.82 -2.03
N TRP A 329 -2.06 -19.82 -2.13
CA TRP A 329 -0.76 -20.00 -2.77
C TRP A 329 0.02 -21.09 -2.05
N GLY A 330 0.38 -22.13 -2.79
CA GLY A 330 1.12 -23.28 -2.32
C GLY A 330 0.37 -24.21 -1.37
N GLN A 331 -0.91 -23.98 -1.10
CA GLN A 331 -1.63 -24.62 0.02
C GLN A 331 -2.65 -25.68 -0.43
N ARG A 332 -2.88 -25.84 -1.74
CA ARG A 332 -3.88 -26.79 -2.27
C ARG A 332 -3.31 -28.22 -2.34
N ASP A 333 -4.12 -29.15 -2.85
CA ASP A 333 -3.67 -30.52 -3.07
C ASP A 333 -2.54 -30.60 -4.11
N LYS A 334 -1.74 -31.67 -4.03
CA LYS A 334 -0.56 -31.85 -4.89
C LYS A 334 -0.93 -31.97 -6.36
N GLU A 335 -2.08 -32.55 -6.70
CA GLU A 335 -2.55 -32.67 -8.07
C GLU A 335 -2.80 -31.28 -8.67
N THR A 336 -3.54 -30.42 -7.95
CA THR A 336 -3.77 -29.03 -8.33
C THR A 336 -2.47 -28.22 -8.41
N GLU A 337 -1.61 -28.30 -7.40
CA GLU A 337 -0.37 -27.51 -7.36
C GLU A 337 0.69 -27.98 -8.36
N SER A 338 0.64 -29.23 -8.79
CA SER A 338 1.52 -29.73 -9.85
C SER A 338 1.13 -29.26 -11.25
N ASN A 339 -0.08 -28.73 -11.44
CA ASN A 339 -0.58 -28.35 -12.75
C ASN A 339 0.05 -27.04 -13.22
N GLU A 340 0.59 -27.02 -14.45
CA GLU A 340 1.27 -25.83 -15.00
C GLU A 340 0.31 -24.63 -15.21
N THR A 341 -0.99 -24.88 -15.42
CA THR A 341 -1.99 -23.83 -15.64
C THR A 341 -2.55 -23.28 -14.33
N TYR A 342 -2.84 -24.16 -13.37
CA TYR A 342 -3.58 -23.79 -12.16
C TYR A 342 -2.74 -23.74 -10.89
N GLY A 343 -1.56 -24.35 -10.91
CA GLY A 343 -0.66 -24.43 -9.77
C GLY A 343 -0.07 -23.08 -9.40
N SER A 344 0.52 -23.03 -8.21
CA SER A 344 1.13 -21.82 -7.70
C SER A 344 2.45 -21.55 -8.41
N ASN A 345 2.59 -20.33 -8.95
CA ASN A 345 3.75 -19.93 -9.73
C ASN A 345 4.29 -18.60 -9.21
N LEU A 346 5.61 -18.51 -9.10
CA LEU A 346 6.34 -17.29 -8.80
C LEU A 346 7.49 -17.15 -9.79
N MET A 347 7.39 -16.17 -10.69
CA MET A 347 8.44 -15.81 -11.63
C MET A 347 8.84 -14.36 -11.37
N VAL A 348 10.07 -14.12 -10.95
CA VAL A 348 10.58 -12.78 -10.63
C VAL A 348 11.94 -12.59 -11.27
N LEU A 349 11.97 -11.81 -12.34
CA LEU A 349 13.12 -11.76 -13.25
C LEU A 349 13.52 -10.30 -13.49
N GLY A 350 14.80 -9.95 -13.30
CA GLY A 350 15.31 -8.63 -13.67
C GLY A 350 14.75 -7.48 -12.82
N CYS A 351 14.59 -7.70 -11.51
CA CYS A 351 14.17 -6.67 -10.55
C CYS A 351 15.36 -6.27 -9.65
N PRO A 352 16.23 -5.36 -10.10
CA PRO A 352 17.49 -5.05 -9.41
C PRO A 352 17.33 -4.41 -8.03
N ALA A 353 16.22 -3.71 -7.74
CA ALA A 353 15.96 -3.08 -6.44
C ALA A 353 15.20 -3.97 -5.45
N LEU A 354 14.78 -5.17 -5.84
CA LEU A 354 13.96 -6.05 -5.00
C LEU A 354 14.80 -6.62 -3.86
N LYS A 355 14.38 -6.32 -2.62
CA LYS A 355 15.07 -6.72 -1.38
C LYS A 355 14.43 -7.91 -0.69
N GLU A 356 13.10 -7.99 -0.72
CA GLU A 356 12.34 -9.00 0.02
C GLU A 356 11.30 -9.69 -0.86
N ILE A 357 11.29 -11.03 -0.80
CA ILE A 357 10.19 -11.87 -1.25
C ILE A 357 9.68 -12.67 -0.04
N LYS A 358 8.40 -12.51 0.29
CA LYS A 358 7.76 -13.23 1.40
C LYS A 358 6.73 -14.24 0.89
N LEU A 359 6.84 -15.49 1.33
CA LEU A 359 5.89 -16.56 1.02
C LEU A 359 4.85 -16.71 2.16
N PRO A 360 3.72 -17.40 1.93
CA PRO A 360 2.77 -17.74 3.00
C PRO A 360 3.43 -18.47 4.18
N GLU A 361 3.11 -18.00 5.39
CA GLU A 361 3.62 -18.57 6.64
C GLU A 361 2.88 -19.87 6.99
N LYS A 362 3.27 -20.96 6.30
CA LYS A 362 2.74 -22.32 6.47
C LYS A 362 3.87 -23.34 6.50
N ASP A 363 3.69 -24.40 7.27
CA ASP A 363 4.71 -25.45 7.45
C ASP A 363 4.98 -26.25 6.16
N GLU A 364 3.99 -26.34 5.28
CA GLU A 364 4.06 -27.12 4.03
C GLU A 364 3.46 -26.33 2.86
N LEU A 365 4.32 -25.96 1.92
CA LEU A 365 3.93 -25.39 0.62
C LEU A 365 4.23 -26.38 -0.52
N LYS A 366 3.27 -26.52 -1.44
CA LYS A 366 3.38 -27.28 -2.69
C LYS A 366 3.24 -26.32 -3.85
N VAL A 367 4.29 -26.16 -4.64
CA VAL A 367 4.38 -25.11 -5.66
C VAL A 367 4.57 -25.74 -7.03
N ASN A 368 4.07 -25.11 -8.09
CA ASN A 368 4.41 -25.54 -9.43
C ASN A 368 5.82 -25.05 -9.80
N THR A 369 5.97 -23.72 -9.93
CA THR A 369 7.21 -23.12 -10.42
C THR A 369 7.68 -21.99 -9.50
N ILE A 370 8.99 -22.00 -9.22
CA ILE A 370 9.72 -20.84 -8.71
C ILE A 370 10.85 -20.54 -9.67
N ASP A 371 10.82 -19.36 -10.28
CA ASP A 371 11.86 -18.85 -11.17
C ASP A 371 12.31 -17.48 -10.68
N ILE A 372 13.55 -17.39 -10.22
CA ILE A 372 14.14 -16.13 -9.72
C ILE A 372 15.47 -15.85 -10.41
N GLU A 373 15.54 -14.73 -11.12
CA GLU A 373 16.70 -14.38 -11.92
C GLU A 373 17.06 -12.89 -11.82
N SER A 374 18.36 -12.60 -11.71
CA SER A 374 18.89 -11.22 -11.80
C SER A 374 18.33 -10.27 -10.72
N LEU A 375 18.36 -10.71 -9.46
CA LEU A 375 17.85 -9.96 -8.28
C LEU A 375 19.03 -9.48 -7.41
N ASN A 376 19.67 -8.39 -7.82
CA ASN A 376 20.96 -7.94 -7.25
C ASN A 376 20.87 -7.42 -5.81
N ALA A 377 19.73 -6.84 -5.41
CA ALA A 377 19.50 -6.30 -4.08
C ALA A 377 18.78 -7.28 -3.13
N LEU A 378 18.55 -8.53 -3.54
CA LEU A 378 17.77 -9.47 -2.74
C LEU A 378 18.50 -9.79 -1.42
N GLU A 379 17.84 -9.50 -0.31
CA GLU A 379 18.34 -9.70 1.05
C GLU A 379 17.64 -10.87 1.74
N THR A 380 16.33 -11.06 1.50
CA THR A 380 15.52 -12.10 2.14
C THR A 380 14.60 -12.82 1.16
N PHE A 381 14.77 -14.14 1.08
CA PHE A 381 13.83 -15.06 0.44
C PHE A 381 14.04 -16.46 1.02
N ASP A 382 13.08 -16.93 1.83
CA ASP A 382 13.14 -18.22 2.51
C ASP A 382 12.17 -19.22 1.86
N MET A 383 12.73 -20.28 1.27
CA MET A 383 11.97 -21.36 0.63
C MET A 383 11.86 -22.62 1.51
N SER A 384 12.37 -22.64 2.75
CA SER A 384 12.46 -23.85 3.58
C SER A 384 11.11 -24.56 3.82
N ASN A 385 10.02 -23.80 3.83
CA ASN A 385 8.65 -24.31 3.97
C ASN A 385 8.09 -24.97 2.71
N VAL A 386 8.76 -24.86 1.56
CA VAL A 386 8.35 -25.51 0.31
C VAL A 386 8.79 -26.97 0.32
N LYS A 387 7.80 -27.88 0.28
CA LYS A 387 7.98 -29.34 0.37
C LYS A 387 7.76 -30.08 -0.96
N MET A 388 7.05 -29.46 -1.90
CA MET A 388 6.86 -29.95 -3.27
C MET A 388 7.10 -28.83 -4.27
N LEU A 389 7.77 -29.15 -5.37
CA LEU A 389 8.01 -28.18 -6.43
C LEU A 389 8.22 -28.86 -7.79
N SER A 390 7.53 -28.42 -8.85
CA SER A 390 7.69 -29.01 -10.20
C SER A 390 8.91 -28.44 -10.94
N ASN A 391 9.12 -27.12 -10.93
CA ASN A 391 10.23 -26.45 -11.64
C ASN A 391 10.88 -25.34 -10.80
N ILE A 392 12.19 -25.44 -10.57
CA ILE A 392 12.98 -24.39 -9.89
C ILE A 392 14.12 -23.89 -10.78
N ALA A 393 14.14 -22.59 -11.00
CA ALA A 393 15.17 -21.88 -11.75
C ALA A 393 15.75 -20.75 -10.89
N ILE A 394 17.10 -20.70 -10.79
CA ILE A 394 17.79 -19.70 -9.98
C ILE A 394 19.02 -19.16 -10.73
N GLY A 395 18.93 -17.93 -11.22
CA GLY A 395 19.96 -17.29 -12.04
C GLY A 395 20.50 -15.99 -11.44
N ASN A 396 21.81 -15.77 -11.53
CA ASN A 396 22.42 -14.44 -11.40
C ASN A 396 21.98 -13.62 -10.17
N LEU A 397 21.94 -14.27 -9.01
CA LEU A 397 21.74 -13.61 -7.71
C LEU A 397 23.06 -13.02 -7.18
N ASN A 398 22.98 -12.02 -6.30
CA ASN A 398 24.14 -11.46 -5.61
C ASN A 398 24.93 -12.55 -4.86
N ASN A 399 26.25 -12.62 -5.06
CA ASN A 399 27.12 -13.66 -4.49
C ASN A 399 27.03 -13.78 -2.97
N ASP A 400 26.80 -12.67 -2.27
CA ASP A 400 26.73 -12.64 -0.80
C ASP A 400 25.33 -12.99 -0.26
N PHE A 401 24.32 -13.13 -1.12
CA PHE A 401 22.97 -13.49 -0.72
C PHE A 401 22.92 -14.90 -0.13
N ASN A 402 22.35 -15.03 1.07
CA ASN A 402 22.13 -16.31 1.73
C ASN A 402 20.93 -17.04 1.09
N LEU A 403 21.20 -17.80 0.04
CA LEU A 403 20.19 -18.57 -0.68
C LEU A 403 19.72 -19.78 0.13
N VAL A 404 18.49 -19.72 0.62
CA VAL A 404 17.80 -20.80 1.32
C VAL A 404 16.98 -21.62 0.32
N TYR A 405 17.27 -22.91 0.21
CA TYR A 405 16.58 -23.83 -0.71
C TYR A 405 15.33 -24.47 -0.08
N PRO A 406 14.39 -24.97 -0.91
CA PRO A 406 13.26 -25.78 -0.46
C PRO A 406 13.69 -27.10 0.19
N GLU A 407 12.92 -27.55 1.19
CA GLU A 407 13.07 -28.85 1.84
C GLU A 407 12.14 -29.88 1.18
N LEU A 408 12.53 -30.37 0.01
CA LEU A 408 11.69 -31.27 -0.78
C LEU A 408 11.48 -32.63 -0.09
N THR A 409 10.22 -32.93 0.26
CA THR A 409 9.80 -34.23 0.81
C THR A 409 8.69 -34.89 -0.02
N ILE A 410 8.02 -34.11 -0.87
CA ILE A 410 6.92 -34.56 -1.74
C ILE A 410 7.39 -34.46 -3.18
N PHE A 411 7.47 -35.60 -3.86
CA PHE A 411 7.85 -35.71 -5.27
C PHE A 411 6.66 -36.21 -6.07
N TYR A 412 6.07 -35.33 -6.86
CA TYR A 412 4.88 -35.63 -7.65
C TYR A 412 5.06 -35.11 -9.07
N ASN A 413 4.73 -35.94 -10.05
CA ASN A 413 4.68 -35.58 -11.45
C ASN A 413 3.59 -36.42 -12.11
N GLU A 414 2.62 -35.77 -12.75
CA GLU A 414 1.48 -36.45 -13.39
C GLU A 414 1.93 -37.43 -14.50
N ASP A 415 3.00 -37.09 -15.21
CA ASP A 415 3.60 -37.91 -16.28
C ASP A 415 4.56 -39.00 -15.76
N GLY A 416 4.72 -39.15 -14.45
CA GLY A 416 5.65 -40.11 -13.84
C GLY A 416 7.14 -39.81 -14.11
N ARG A 417 7.47 -38.56 -14.49
CA ARG A 417 8.84 -38.06 -14.69
C ARG A 417 9.47 -37.65 -13.35
N ALA A 418 10.55 -36.86 -13.42
CA ALA A 418 11.19 -36.34 -12.21
C ALA A 418 10.21 -35.49 -11.38
N GLY A 419 10.27 -35.63 -10.06
CA GLY A 419 9.40 -34.87 -9.15
C GLY A 419 9.65 -33.35 -9.21
N THR A 420 10.90 -32.95 -9.47
CA THR A 420 11.30 -31.54 -9.61
C THR A 420 12.32 -31.39 -10.73
N THR A 421 12.21 -30.37 -11.58
CA THR A 421 13.23 -29.98 -12.55
C THR A 421 14.02 -28.77 -12.04
N PHE A 422 15.36 -28.81 -12.13
CA PHE A 422 16.23 -27.73 -11.64
C PHE A 422 17.16 -27.17 -12.70
N ALA A 423 17.22 -25.84 -12.76
CA ALA A 423 18.18 -25.04 -13.52
C ALA A 423 18.83 -23.99 -12.61
N CYS A 424 20.10 -23.68 -12.86
CA CYS A 424 20.77 -22.56 -12.21
C CYS A 424 21.89 -21.99 -13.06
N SER A 425 22.24 -20.73 -12.82
CA SER A 425 23.42 -20.11 -13.45
C SER A 425 24.70 -20.77 -12.93
N GLU A 426 25.83 -20.56 -13.63
CA GLU A 426 27.12 -21.11 -13.19
C GLU A 426 27.58 -20.49 -11.86
N SER A 427 27.38 -19.18 -11.66
CA SER A 427 27.71 -18.51 -10.40
C SER A 427 26.87 -19.05 -9.23
N THR A 428 25.58 -19.32 -9.45
CA THR A 428 24.70 -19.96 -8.46
C THR A 428 25.19 -21.38 -8.14
N PHE A 429 25.61 -22.16 -9.14
CA PHE A 429 26.05 -23.54 -8.93
C PHE A 429 27.15 -23.65 -7.88
N TYR A 430 28.17 -22.79 -7.90
CA TYR A 430 29.30 -22.89 -6.99
C TYR A 430 29.01 -22.52 -5.52
N ARG A 431 27.79 -22.13 -5.17
CA ARG A 431 27.39 -21.85 -3.78
C ARG A 431 27.33 -23.13 -2.95
N GLU A 432 27.76 -23.05 -1.69
CA GLU A 432 27.71 -24.19 -0.77
C GLU A 432 26.27 -24.69 -0.57
N SER A 433 25.30 -23.79 -0.39
CA SER A 433 23.89 -24.17 -0.24
C SER A 433 23.32 -24.87 -1.48
N THR A 434 23.68 -24.43 -2.68
CA THR A 434 23.30 -25.07 -3.94
C THR A 434 23.89 -26.47 -4.08
N GLN A 435 25.18 -26.64 -3.76
CA GLN A 435 25.83 -27.96 -3.77
C GLN A 435 25.19 -28.90 -2.74
N ALA A 436 24.89 -28.40 -1.55
CA ALA A 436 24.21 -29.17 -0.51
C ALA A 436 22.81 -29.62 -0.96
N PHE A 437 22.03 -28.71 -1.53
CA PHE A 437 20.71 -29.01 -2.08
C PHE A 437 20.78 -30.07 -3.20
N LEU A 438 21.70 -29.91 -4.15
CA LEU A 438 21.92 -30.87 -5.22
C LEU A 438 22.29 -32.23 -4.66
N LYS A 439 23.25 -32.32 -3.74
CA LYS A 439 23.69 -33.59 -3.13
C LYS A 439 22.57 -34.29 -2.35
N ALA A 440 21.70 -33.54 -1.69
CA ALA A 440 20.59 -34.09 -0.92
C ALA A 440 19.46 -34.67 -1.81
N ASN A 441 19.24 -34.07 -2.99
CA ASN A 441 18.06 -34.36 -3.82
C ASN A 441 18.38 -35.04 -5.15
N TYR A 442 19.60 -34.91 -5.66
CA TYR A 442 20.07 -35.60 -6.85
C TYR A 442 20.57 -37.00 -6.47
N THR A 443 19.72 -38.00 -6.65
CA THR A 443 20.15 -39.40 -6.71
C THR A 443 20.48 -39.74 -8.16
N ASP A 444 21.66 -40.31 -8.42
CA ASP A 444 21.85 -41.05 -9.67
C ASP A 444 20.77 -42.14 -9.74
N ILE A 445 20.32 -42.49 -10.96
CA ILE A 445 19.26 -43.48 -11.16
C ILE A 445 19.72 -44.81 -10.55
N ASP A 446 19.30 -45.10 -9.31
CA ASP A 446 19.29 -46.45 -8.81
C ASP A 446 18.27 -47.20 -9.66
N SER A 447 18.69 -48.31 -10.27
CA SER A 447 17.83 -49.18 -11.08
C SER A 447 16.57 -49.68 -10.35
N SER A 448 16.51 -49.56 -9.02
CA SER A 448 15.37 -49.91 -8.18
C SER A 448 14.46 -48.72 -7.83
N ASP A 449 14.89 -47.48 -8.06
CA ASP A 449 14.14 -46.27 -7.72
C ASP A 449 13.18 -45.89 -8.86
N LYS A 450 11.88 -45.78 -8.54
CA LYS A 450 10.83 -45.57 -9.56
C LYS A 450 10.63 -44.11 -9.94
N VAL A 451 11.13 -43.16 -9.13
CA VAL A 451 10.93 -41.72 -9.36
C VAL A 451 12.25 -40.99 -9.17
N ARG A 452 12.70 -40.32 -10.24
CA ARG A 452 13.81 -39.38 -10.16
C ARG A 452 13.39 -38.18 -9.29
N ARG A 453 14.04 -37.95 -8.15
CA ARG A 453 13.70 -36.80 -7.29
C ARG A 453 14.00 -35.46 -7.97
N LEU A 454 15.21 -35.31 -8.51
CA LEU A 454 15.67 -34.08 -9.18
C LEU A 454 16.10 -34.31 -10.64
N GLY A 455 15.38 -33.67 -11.55
CA GLY A 455 15.63 -33.50 -12.99
C GLY A 455 16.54 -32.30 -13.28
N TYR A 456 17.02 -32.22 -14.52
CA TYR A 456 17.92 -31.14 -14.99
C TYR A 456 17.24 -30.40 -16.12
N SER A 457 17.41 -29.09 -16.09
CA SER A 457 17.16 -28.18 -17.19
C SER A 457 18.37 -27.25 -17.34
N SER A 458 18.64 -26.82 -18.57
CA SER A 458 19.53 -25.69 -18.87
C SER A 458 18.75 -24.41 -19.21
N SER A 459 17.43 -24.43 -19.04
CA SER A 459 16.58 -23.28 -19.35
C SER A 459 16.64 -22.30 -18.18
N LEU A 460 17.21 -21.13 -18.44
CA LEU A 460 16.98 -19.90 -17.68
C LEU A 460 16.45 -18.87 -18.68
N MET A 461 15.77 -17.84 -18.18
CA MET A 461 15.14 -16.81 -19.00
C MET A 461 16.11 -15.69 -19.40
N TYR A 462 17.03 -15.30 -18.51
CA TYR A 462 18.02 -14.23 -18.77
C TYR A 462 19.41 -14.75 -19.17
N ASP A 463 19.70 -16.05 -18.99
CA ASP A 463 21.04 -16.62 -19.23
C ASP A 463 20.97 -18.07 -19.74
N GLU A 464 22.12 -18.68 -20.05
CA GLU A 464 22.19 -20.13 -20.24
C GLU A 464 22.37 -20.83 -18.89
N GLY A 465 21.45 -21.75 -18.57
CA GLY A 465 21.58 -22.61 -17.40
C GLY A 465 22.82 -23.48 -17.50
N CYS A 466 23.63 -23.51 -16.43
CA CYS A 466 24.87 -24.26 -16.44
C CYS A 466 24.61 -25.77 -16.52
N ARG A 467 25.57 -26.51 -17.09
CA ARG A 467 25.52 -27.98 -17.17
C ARG A 467 25.87 -28.63 -15.83
N TRP A 468 25.13 -28.31 -14.77
CA TRP A 468 25.46 -28.69 -13.38
C TRP A 468 25.62 -30.20 -13.18
N ARG A 469 24.93 -31.06 -13.95
CA ARG A 469 25.15 -32.53 -13.90
C ARG A 469 26.57 -32.92 -14.29
N THR A 470 27.17 -32.23 -15.25
CA THR A 470 28.55 -32.48 -15.68
C THR A 470 29.51 -31.94 -14.64
N LEU A 471 29.24 -30.75 -14.10
CA LEU A 471 30.08 -30.11 -13.08
C LEU A 471 30.10 -30.94 -11.78
N LEU A 472 28.95 -31.45 -11.34
CA LEU A 472 28.81 -32.27 -10.14
C LEU A 472 29.59 -33.59 -10.22
N LYS A 473 29.72 -34.18 -11.43
CA LYS A 473 30.51 -35.40 -11.66
C LYS A 473 32.02 -35.18 -11.64
N ASN A 474 32.45 -33.93 -11.79
CA ASN A 474 33.87 -33.55 -11.85
C ASN A 474 34.40 -33.05 -10.49
N GLN A 475 33.55 -33.04 -9.45
CA GLN A 475 33.91 -32.83 -8.06
C GLN A 475 34.09 -34.18 -7.36
#